data_AF-A0A0C9UMB5-F1
#
_entry.id   AF-A0A0C9UMB5-F1
#
_cell.length_a   1.000
_cell.length_b   1.000
_cell.length_c   1.000
_cell.angle_alpha   90.00
_cell.angle_beta   90.00
_cell.angle_gamma   90.00
#
_symmetry.space_group_name_H-M   'P 1'
#
loop_
_entity.id
_entity.type
_entity.pdbx_description
1 polymer ?
#
loop_
_entity_poly.entity_id
_entity_poly.type
_entity_poly.pdbx_seq_one_letter_code
_entity_poly.pdbx_strand_id
1 'polypeptide(L)'
;MQKRGRGSFKNATDFYHRIDKYLPNGPQWFCKEVQLKEAPNEPQVLFYRDPIECLQFLSQSPAFDGHQDYAPIKYFSEVELRNRVYGEVNSGDVWHYYQSVIGPEETVNPVLLGSDDTHVTNFSGDGKVHPVYITCAQIQVHSRNQPNRRAFLLLCYLPVCKFAKTEFPTATQAKTLPGRLQARLTHACLKIILEPIKKAGERAVPMVNYRGEKRMNRVFLAGWISDKEEQNLLAALGANSCTGCEAETNDLGSPQPCQVSILNNAYIS
;
A
#
# COMPACT_ATOMS: atom_id res chain seq x y z
N MET A 1 20.79 -36.16 23.78
CA MET A 1 21.08 -34.87 24.46
C MET A 1 21.75 -33.93 23.45
N GLN A 2 21.00 -33.01 22.83
CA GLN A 2 21.57 -32.06 21.86
C GLN A 2 22.46 -31.04 22.59
N LYS A 3 23.71 -30.88 22.13
CA LYS A 3 24.61 -29.83 22.60
C LYS A 3 23.99 -28.47 22.24
N ARG A 4 23.50 -27.73 23.24
CA ARG A 4 23.16 -26.31 23.10
C ARG A 4 24.44 -25.57 22.69
N GLY A 5 24.50 -25.13 21.44
CA GLY A 5 25.58 -24.25 20.99
C GLY A 5 25.60 -23.00 21.87
N ARG A 6 26.80 -22.56 22.29
CA ARG A 6 26.98 -21.24 22.92
C ARG A 6 26.42 -20.20 21.96
N GLY A 7 25.40 -19.45 22.40
CA GLY A 7 24.93 -18.29 21.64
C GLY A 7 26.08 -17.32 21.40
N SER A 8 26.03 -16.58 20.29
CA SER A 8 27.05 -15.60 19.90
C SER A 8 27.16 -14.39 20.84
N PHE A 9 26.38 -14.35 21.91
CA PHE A 9 26.22 -13.25 22.87
C PHE A 9 26.16 -13.77 24.31
N LYS A 10 26.61 -12.94 25.26
CA LYS A 10 26.75 -13.34 26.68
C LYS A 10 25.47 -13.18 27.50
N ASN A 11 24.59 -12.26 27.13
CA ASN A 11 23.32 -11.98 27.80
C ASN A 11 22.36 -11.24 26.83
N ALA A 12 21.12 -10.99 27.27
CA ALA A 12 20.12 -10.28 26.48
C ALA A 12 20.56 -8.85 26.10
N THR A 13 21.26 -8.15 26.98
CA THR A 13 21.79 -6.80 26.71
C THR A 13 22.81 -6.80 25.57
N ASP A 14 23.76 -7.74 25.57
CA ASP A 14 24.74 -7.93 24.47
C ASP A 14 24.04 -8.35 23.18
N PHE A 15 22.97 -9.15 23.25
CA PHE A 15 22.13 -9.48 22.10
C PHE A 15 21.45 -8.25 21.49
N TYR A 16 20.73 -7.45 22.29
CA TYR A 16 20.06 -6.24 21.80
C TYR A 16 21.06 -5.19 21.31
N HIS A 17 22.17 -4.97 22.04
CA HIS A 17 23.23 -4.08 21.60
C HIS A 17 23.84 -4.52 20.26
N ARG A 18 23.94 -5.83 19.99
CA ARG A 18 24.38 -6.33 18.68
C ARG A 18 23.34 -6.12 17.58
N ILE A 19 22.05 -6.29 17.89
CA ILE A 19 20.97 -5.94 16.96
C ILE A 19 21.08 -4.48 16.58
N ASP A 20 21.10 -3.59 17.58
CA ASP A 20 21.11 -2.14 17.37
C ASP A 20 22.38 -1.65 16.66
N LYS A 21 23.52 -2.29 16.92
CA LYS A 21 24.82 -1.88 16.36
C LYS A 21 25.12 -2.45 14.98
N TYR A 22 24.69 -3.69 14.69
CA TYR A 22 25.16 -4.42 13.51
C TYR A 22 24.05 -4.81 12.52
N LEU A 23 22.78 -4.83 12.92
CA LEU A 23 21.71 -5.07 11.97
C LEU A 23 21.28 -3.75 11.31
N PRO A 24 21.01 -3.76 9.99
CA PRO A 24 20.50 -2.59 9.32
C PRO A 24 19.16 -2.18 9.93
N ASN A 25 19.01 -0.88 10.20
CA ASN A 25 17.74 -0.33 10.64
C ASN A 25 16.69 -0.50 9.55
N GLY A 26 15.46 -0.79 9.96
CA GLY A 26 14.32 -0.78 9.05
C GLY A 26 13.91 0.65 8.65
N PRO A 27 12.92 0.77 7.75
CA PRO A 27 12.37 2.07 7.36
C PRO A 27 11.86 2.84 8.58
N GLN A 28 12.19 4.13 8.65
CA GLN A 28 11.93 4.95 9.84
C GLN A 28 10.45 5.31 9.98
N TRP A 29 10.00 5.45 11.23
CA TRP A 29 8.66 5.96 11.56
C TRP A 29 8.67 7.47 11.70
N PHE A 30 7.68 8.09 11.08
CA PHE A 30 7.35 9.50 11.16
C PHE A 30 5.98 9.68 11.82
N CYS A 31 5.80 10.84 12.44
CA CYS A 31 4.57 11.24 13.07
C CYS A 31 4.24 12.66 12.58
N LYS A 32 3.00 12.87 12.10
CA LYS A 32 2.56 14.17 11.62
C LYS A 32 1.12 14.42 12.02
N GLU A 33 0.88 15.61 12.57
CA GLU A 33 -0.47 16.09 12.83
C GLU A 33 -1.16 16.51 11.53
N VAL A 34 -2.39 16.07 11.35
CA VAL A 34 -3.26 16.36 10.21
C VAL A 34 -4.54 16.98 10.75
N GLN A 35 -4.80 18.22 10.33
CA GLN A 35 -5.97 18.99 10.73
C GLN A 35 -6.80 19.32 9.49
N LEU A 36 -8.11 19.04 9.56
CA LEU A 36 -9.05 19.46 8.53
C LEU A 36 -9.53 20.88 8.82
N LYS A 37 -9.76 21.67 7.75
CA LYS A 37 -10.26 23.04 7.88
C LYS A 37 -11.66 23.08 8.50
N GLU A 38 -12.43 22.03 8.25
CA GLU A 38 -13.80 21.84 8.69
C GLU A 38 -13.91 21.32 10.13
N ALA A 39 -12.82 20.83 10.70
CA ALA A 39 -12.74 20.32 12.07
C ALA A 39 -11.45 20.81 12.77
N PRO A 40 -11.27 22.13 12.95
CA PRO A 40 -10.02 22.70 13.47
C PRO A 40 -9.74 22.28 14.93
N ASN A 41 -10.76 21.90 15.69
CA ASN A 41 -10.60 21.55 17.10
C ASN A 41 -10.28 20.05 17.33
N GLU A 42 -10.15 19.26 16.25
CA GLU A 42 -9.91 17.81 16.32
C GLU A 42 -8.76 17.34 15.41
N PRO A 43 -7.54 17.89 15.57
CA PRO A 43 -6.39 17.39 14.83
C PRO A 43 -6.15 15.90 15.12
N GLN A 44 -5.74 15.17 14.10
CA GLN A 44 -5.44 13.74 14.17
C GLN A 44 -3.98 13.48 13.89
N VAL A 45 -3.43 12.43 14.49
CA VAL A 45 -2.02 12.07 14.33
C VAL A 45 -1.88 10.94 13.32
N LEU A 46 -1.10 11.16 12.28
CA LEU A 46 -0.70 10.17 11.30
C LEU A 46 0.68 9.60 11.67
N PHE A 47 0.75 8.28 11.87
CA PHE A 47 2.01 7.55 11.95
C PHE A 47 2.28 6.84 10.62
N TYR A 48 3.44 7.08 10.01
CA TYR A 48 3.75 6.53 8.68
C TYR A 48 5.25 6.32 8.49
N ARG A 49 5.61 5.57 7.45
CA ARG A 49 6.99 5.36 6.99
C ARG A 49 7.16 5.89 5.58
N ASP A 50 8.40 6.17 5.17
CA ASP A 50 8.67 6.49 3.76
C ASP A 50 8.43 5.22 2.91
N PRO A 51 7.51 5.25 1.93
CA PRO A 51 7.26 4.10 1.07
C PRO A 51 8.48 3.69 0.23
N ILE A 52 9.35 4.63 -0.15
CA ILE A 52 10.58 4.34 -0.92
C ILE A 52 11.58 3.59 -0.05
N GLU A 53 11.74 3.98 1.22
CA GLU A 53 12.55 3.20 2.18
C GLU A 53 11.96 1.81 2.40
N CYS A 54 10.62 1.70 2.48
CA CYS A 54 9.95 0.40 2.59
C CYS A 54 10.26 -0.52 1.39
N LEU A 55 10.20 0.01 0.17
CA LEU A 55 10.50 -0.75 -1.05
C LEU A 55 11.99 -1.13 -1.12
N GLN A 56 12.88 -0.19 -0.75
CA GLN A 56 14.32 -0.46 -0.64
C GLN A 56 14.59 -1.60 0.34
N PHE A 57 14.00 -1.55 1.53
CA PHE A 57 14.13 -2.61 2.54
C PHE A 57 13.63 -3.96 2.03
N LEU A 58 12.47 -3.99 1.37
CA LEU A 58 11.93 -5.22 0.76
C LEU A 58 12.89 -5.78 -0.30
N SER A 59 13.43 -4.92 -1.18
CA SER A 59 14.37 -5.34 -2.23
C SER A 59 15.69 -5.92 -1.72
N GLN A 60 16.11 -5.55 -0.49
CA GLN A 60 17.32 -6.06 0.14
C GLN A 60 17.11 -7.38 0.88
N SER A 61 15.89 -7.89 0.95
CA SER A 61 15.62 -9.12 1.69
C SER A 61 16.24 -10.34 0.99
N PRO A 62 17.10 -11.13 1.67
CA PRO A 62 17.60 -12.39 1.13
C PRO A 62 16.48 -13.38 0.79
N ALA A 63 15.31 -13.24 1.42
CA ALA A 63 14.17 -14.11 1.16
C ALA A 63 13.61 -13.99 -0.27
N PHE A 64 13.98 -12.94 -1.00
CA PHE A 64 13.55 -12.70 -2.39
C PHE A 64 14.68 -12.82 -3.40
N ASP A 65 15.86 -13.30 -3.00
CA ASP A 65 16.94 -13.59 -3.94
C ASP A 65 16.48 -14.62 -4.99
N GLY A 66 16.58 -14.26 -6.28
CA GLY A 66 16.07 -15.07 -7.39
C GLY A 66 14.54 -15.07 -7.56
N HIS A 67 13.81 -14.29 -6.77
CA HIS A 67 12.34 -14.19 -6.79
C HIS A 67 11.83 -12.77 -7.06
N GLN A 68 12.64 -11.97 -7.76
CA GLN A 68 12.29 -10.62 -8.16
C GLN A 68 12.38 -10.45 -9.67
N ASP A 69 11.33 -9.91 -10.27
CA ASP A 69 11.25 -9.61 -11.68
C ASP A 69 11.44 -8.11 -11.91
N TYR A 70 12.36 -7.75 -12.81
CA TYR A 70 12.73 -6.35 -13.10
C TYR A 70 12.39 -5.93 -14.53
N ALA A 71 11.69 -6.77 -15.28
CA ALA A 71 11.30 -6.50 -16.66
C ALA A 71 9.92 -7.10 -16.94
N PRO A 72 9.13 -6.48 -17.81
CA PRO A 72 7.86 -7.04 -18.23
C PRO A 72 8.09 -8.24 -19.17
N ILE A 73 7.18 -9.21 -19.13
CA ILE A 73 7.25 -10.44 -19.94
C ILE A 73 5.91 -10.71 -20.60
N LYS A 74 5.88 -11.31 -21.79
CA LYS A 74 4.62 -11.79 -22.40
C LYS A 74 4.67 -13.28 -22.55
N TYR A 75 3.67 -13.96 -22.01
CA TYR A 75 3.47 -15.38 -22.22
C TYR A 75 2.36 -15.59 -23.24
N PHE A 76 2.55 -16.58 -24.11
CA PHE A 76 1.55 -17.00 -25.08
C PHE A 76 1.40 -18.52 -24.99
N SER A 77 0.17 -19.01 -25.13
CA SER A 77 -0.11 -20.45 -25.07
C SER A 77 0.29 -21.19 -26.35
N GLU A 78 0.59 -20.45 -27.41
CA GLU A 78 0.81 -20.95 -28.78
C GLU A 78 1.98 -20.20 -29.43
N VAL A 79 2.62 -20.84 -30.41
CA VAL A 79 3.78 -20.29 -31.13
C VAL A 79 3.39 -19.09 -31.99
N GLU A 80 2.14 -19.04 -32.44
CA GLU A 80 1.56 -17.96 -33.25
C GLU A 80 1.32 -16.67 -32.46
N LEU A 81 1.56 -16.68 -31.14
CA LEU A 81 1.45 -15.53 -30.23
C LEU A 81 0.07 -14.84 -30.23
N ARG A 82 -1.00 -15.58 -30.51
CA ARG A 82 -2.37 -15.03 -30.58
C ARG A 82 -3.04 -14.96 -29.22
N ASN A 83 -2.82 -15.98 -28.41
CA ASN A 83 -3.51 -16.17 -27.14
C ASN A 83 -2.58 -15.81 -25.99
N ARG A 84 -2.82 -14.65 -25.40
CA ARG A 84 -2.01 -14.13 -24.30
C ARG A 84 -2.38 -14.75 -22.97
N VAL A 85 -1.35 -15.11 -22.20
CA VAL A 85 -1.48 -15.65 -20.86
C VAL A 85 -0.97 -14.62 -19.85
N TYR A 86 -1.77 -14.37 -18.82
CA TYR A 86 -1.43 -13.50 -17.69
C TYR A 86 -1.22 -14.36 -16.45
N GLY A 87 -0.23 -14.00 -15.63
CA GLY A 87 0.06 -14.68 -14.37
C GLY A 87 0.59 -13.71 -13.33
N GLU A 88 1.88 -13.38 -13.42
CA GLU A 88 2.53 -12.40 -12.54
C GLU A 88 2.23 -10.96 -12.97
N VAL A 89 2.48 -9.98 -12.08
CA VAL A 89 2.21 -8.56 -12.35
C VAL A 89 3.02 -8.06 -13.56
N ASN A 90 4.24 -8.57 -13.75
CA ASN A 90 5.09 -8.23 -14.90
C ASN A 90 4.57 -8.76 -16.26
N SER A 91 3.57 -9.65 -16.25
CA SER A 91 2.89 -10.08 -17.47
C SER A 91 1.77 -9.15 -17.93
N GLY A 92 1.31 -8.27 -17.03
CA GLY A 92 0.20 -7.34 -17.26
C GLY A 92 0.55 -6.21 -18.21
N ASP A 93 -0.44 -5.74 -18.97
CA ASP A 93 -0.27 -4.67 -19.95
C ASP A 93 0.26 -3.36 -19.39
N VAL A 94 -0.16 -3.03 -18.18
CA VAL A 94 0.22 -1.79 -17.53
C VAL A 94 1.74 -1.72 -17.36
N TRP A 95 2.40 -2.81 -16.94
CA TRP A 95 3.86 -2.82 -16.80
C TRP A 95 4.54 -2.67 -18.16
N HIS A 96 4.07 -3.38 -19.19
CA HIS A 96 4.59 -3.25 -20.56
C HIS A 96 4.48 -1.81 -21.08
N TYR A 97 3.34 -1.16 -20.85
CA TYR A 97 3.10 0.22 -21.23
C TYR A 97 4.06 1.17 -20.50
N TYR A 98 4.16 1.10 -19.18
CA TYR A 98 5.06 1.99 -18.44
C TYR A 98 6.52 1.77 -18.82
N GLN A 99 6.94 0.52 -19.00
CA GLN A 99 8.31 0.22 -19.41
C GLN A 99 8.64 0.78 -20.79
N SER A 100 7.68 0.78 -21.73
CA SER A 100 7.90 1.36 -23.07
C SER A 100 8.01 2.89 -23.04
N VAL A 101 7.36 3.55 -22.08
CA VAL A 101 7.43 5.01 -21.88
C VAL A 101 8.75 5.44 -21.24
N ILE A 102 9.24 4.72 -20.23
CA ILE A 102 10.44 5.12 -19.48
C ILE A 102 11.76 4.69 -20.14
N GLY A 103 11.72 3.69 -21.04
CA GLY A 103 12.89 3.18 -21.75
C GLY A 103 13.64 2.07 -20.99
N PRO A 104 14.74 1.54 -21.55
CA PRO A 104 15.43 0.34 -21.04
C PRO A 104 16.39 0.59 -19.86
N GLU A 105 16.79 1.84 -19.62
CA GLU A 105 17.76 2.20 -18.57
C GLU A 105 17.15 2.22 -17.16
N GLU A 106 15.82 2.26 -17.09
CA GLU A 106 15.04 2.30 -15.86
C GLU A 106 14.16 1.05 -15.78
N THR A 107 13.83 0.60 -14.57
CA THR A 107 12.89 -0.51 -14.34
C THR A 107 11.63 -0.01 -13.67
N VAL A 108 10.47 -0.52 -14.10
CA VAL A 108 9.21 -0.26 -13.39
C VAL A 108 9.22 -1.05 -12.08
N ASN A 109 8.82 -0.37 -11.00
CA ASN A 109 8.62 -0.95 -9.69
C ASN A 109 7.18 -0.68 -9.24
N PRO A 110 6.24 -1.58 -9.58
CA PRO A 110 4.85 -1.39 -9.19
C PRO A 110 4.68 -1.66 -7.70
N VAL A 111 3.92 -0.81 -7.03
CA VAL A 111 3.62 -0.91 -5.60
C VAL A 111 2.21 -1.43 -5.43
N LEU A 112 2.04 -2.40 -4.54
CA LEU A 112 0.72 -2.80 -4.07
C LEU A 112 0.56 -2.33 -2.63
N LEU A 113 -0.55 -1.68 -2.36
CA LEU A 113 -0.97 -1.33 -1.01
C LEU A 113 -2.07 -2.30 -0.59
N GLY A 114 -2.21 -2.50 0.71
CA GLY A 114 -3.33 -3.25 1.27
C GLY A 114 -3.77 -2.62 2.57
N SER A 115 -5.08 -2.52 2.79
CA SER A 115 -5.65 -2.13 4.07
C SER A 115 -6.41 -3.31 4.66
N ASP A 116 -6.46 -3.35 5.98
CA ASP A 116 -7.33 -4.25 6.73
C ASP A 116 -7.72 -3.51 8.01
N ASP A 117 -9.00 -3.20 8.22
CA ASP A 117 -9.45 -2.53 9.45
C ASP A 117 -9.24 -3.45 10.66
N THR A 118 -8.21 -3.14 11.44
CA THR A 118 -7.91 -3.85 12.67
C THR A 118 -8.34 -3.03 13.87
N HIS A 119 -9.23 -3.56 14.70
CA HIS A 119 -9.54 -2.99 16.01
C HIS A 119 -8.30 -3.08 16.93
N VAL A 120 -7.60 -1.95 17.13
CA VAL A 120 -6.33 -1.94 17.89
C VAL A 120 -6.50 -1.98 19.41
N THR A 121 -7.63 -1.53 20.00
CA THR A 121 -7.82 -1.61 21.46
C THR A 121 -9.27 -1.72 21.92
N ASN A 122 -9.60 -2.76 22.69
CA ASN A 122 -10.78 -2.79 23.58
C ASN A 122 -10.46 -2.30 25.01
N PHE A 123 -9.20 -1.98 25.33
CA PHE A 123 -8.77 -1.80 26.74
C PHE A 123 -7.99 -0.52 27.07
N SER A 124 -7.73 0.39 26.12
CA SER A 124 -7.07 1.67 26.43
C SER A 124 -7.34 2.75 25.37
N GLY A 125 -8.47 3.43 25.49
CA GLY A 125 -8.82 4.60 24.67
C GLY A 125 -9.48 4.24 23.34
N ASP A 126 -10.42 5.08 22.90
CA ASP A 126 -11.27 4.90 21.70
C ASP A 126 -10.49 5.12 20.38
N GLY A 127 -9.21 4.74 20.34
CA GLY A 127 -8.31 4.92 19.21
C GLY A 127 -8.44 3.78 18.21
N LYS A 128 -9.35 3.92 17.25
CA LYS A 128 -9.35 3.07 16.05
C LYS A 128 -8.33 3.63 15.06
N VAL A 129 -7.47 2.77 14.52
CA VAL A 129 -6.56 3.12 13.43
C VAL A 129 -6.60 2.02 12.39
N HIS A 130 -6.58 2.40 11.12
CA HIS A 130 -6.60 1.44 10.02
C HIS A 130 -5.16 1.27 9.49
N PRO A 131 -4.53 0.10 9.68
CA PRO A 131 -3.21 -0.15 9.11
C PRO A 131 -3.25 -0.21 7.59
N VAL A 132 -2.25 0.39 6.95
CA VAL A 132 -1.97 0.21 5.52
C VAL A 132 -0.65 -0.49 5.38
N TYR A 133 -0.61 -1.56 4.61
CA TYR A 133 0.57 -2.34 4.27
C TYR A 133 1.05 -2.00 2.86
N ILE A 134 2.35 -2.13 2.63
CA ILE A 134 3.01 -1.94 1.35
C ILE A 134 3.80 -3.20 0.96
N THR A 135 3.74 -3.55 -0.31
CA THR A 135 4.59 -4.57 -0.92
C THR A 135 5.03 -4.16 -2.31
N CYS A 136 6.11 -4.77 -2.78
CA CYS A 136 6.68 -4.56 -4.10
C CYS A 136 6.16 -5.64 -5.06
N ALA A 137 5.55 -5.23 -6.17
CA ALA A 137 5.05 -6.15 -7.18
C ALA A 137 6.15 -6.84 -8.00
N GLN A 138 7.41 -6.37 -7.90
CA GLN A 138 8.57 -7.07 -8.44
C GLN A 138 8.80 -8.41 -7.73
N ILE A 139 8.37 -8.57 -6.47
CA ILE A 139 8.46 -9.85 -5.76
C ILE A 139 7.41 -10.80 -6.35
N GLN A 140 7.83 -11.97 -6.84
CA GLN A 140 6.94 -12.98 -7.42
C GLN A 140 5.81 -13.38 -6.46
N VAL A 141 4.59 -13.63 -6.99
CA VAL A 141 3.39 -13.85 -6.19
C VAL A 141 3.54 -15.02 -5.23
N HIS A 142 4.18 -16.12 -5.65
CA HIS A 142 4.39 -17.28 -4.82
C HIS A 142 5.27 -16.97 -3.59
N SER A 143 6.29 -16.14 -3.76
CA SER A 143 7.15 -15.70 -2.65
C SER A 143 6.46 -14.63 -1.79
N ARG A 144 5.68 -13.73 -2.42
CA ARG A 144 4.95 -12.66 -1.75
C ARG A 144 3.85 -13.19 -0.83
N ASN A 145 3.13 -14.23 -1.24
CA ASN A 145 2.00 -14.79 -0.51
C ASN A 145 2.41 -15.75 0.62
N GLN A 146 3.70 -16.03 0.79
CA GLN A 146 4.19 -16.86 1.89
C GLN A 146 4.29 -16.03 3.18
N PRO A 147 3.50 -16.35 4.24
CA PRO A 147 3.47 -15.53 5.45
C PRO A 147 4.83 -15.41 6.15
N ASN A 148 5.66 -16.45 6.06
CA ASN A 148 6.99 -16.50 6.67
C ASN A 148 8.04 -15.66 5.93
N ARG A 149 7.77 -15.21 4.70
CA ARG A 149 8.73 -14.41 3.90
C ARG A 149 8.64 -12.91 4.13
N ARG A 150 7.64 -12.44 4.87
CA ARG A 150 7.49 -11.02 5.28
C ARG A 150 7.56 -10.05 4.09
N ALA A 151 6.84 -10.36 3.01
CA ALA A 151 6.82 -9.55 1.80
C ALA A 151 5.95 -8.29 1.90
N PHE A 152 5.25 -8.10 3.02
CA PHE A 152 4.47 -6.91 3.33
C PHE A 152 5.07 -6.18 4.53
N LEU A 153 5.12 -4.85 4.45
CA LEU A 153 5.51 -3.97 5.55
C LEU A 153 4.34 -3.06 5.91
N LEU A 154 4.13 -2.78 7.18
CA LEU A 154 3.14 -1.79 7.62
C LEU A 154 3.56 -0.36 7.24
N LEU A 155 2.99 0.24 6.22
CA LEU A 155 3.33 1.58 5.76
C LEU A 155 2.87 2.67 6.73
N CYS A 156 1.62 2.61 7.21
CA CYS A 156 1.07 3.64 8.10
C CYS A 156 -0.11 3.13 8.92
N TYR A 157 -0.53 3.98 9.87
CA TYR A 157 -1.80 3.88 10.57
C TYR A 157 -2.66 5.08 10.19
N LEU A 158 -3.70 4.85 9.41
CA LEU A 158 -4.67 5.89 9.08
C LEU A 158 -5.55 6.18 10.31
N PRO A 159 -5.67 7.45 10.74
CA PRO A 159 -6.48 7.81 11.88
C PRO A 159 -7.98 7.65 11.58
N VAL A 160 -8.73 7.14 12.55
CA VAL A 160 -10.20 7.08 12.51
C VAL A 160 -10.75 8.05 13.53
N CYS A 161 -11.49 9.05 13.06
CA CYS A 161 -12.09 10.06 13.91
C CYS A 161 -13.60 10.13 13.69
N LYS A 162 -14.36 10.09 14.78
CA LYS A 162 -15.82 10.29 14.77
C LYS A 162 -16.22 11.77 14.69
N PHE A 163 -15.25 12.69 14.79
CA PHE A 163 -15.44 14.15 14.83
C PHE A 163 -16.48 14.58 15.87
N ALA A 164 -16.39 14.03 17.08
CA ALA A 164 -17.39 14.20 18.13
C ALA A 164 -17.32 15.59 18.81
N LYS A 165 -16.21 16.31 18.67
CA LYS A 165 -16.05 17.68 19.19
C LYS A 165 -16.33 18.76 18.13
N THR A 166 -16.73 18.35 16.93
CA THR A 166 -17.09 19.23 15.83
C THR A 166 -18.59 19.48 15.89
N GLU A 167 -18.98 20.74 16.09
CA GLU A 167 -20.39 21.11 16.11
C GLU A 167 -20.97 21.13 14.70
N PHE A 168 -22.05 20.37 14.50
CA PHE A 168 -22.77 20.35 13.23
C PHE A 168 -24.07 21.16 13.34
N PRO A 169 -24.36 22.07 12.40
CA PRO A 169 -25.54 22.95 12.45
C PRO A 169 -26.89 22.26 12.59
N THR A 170 -27.02 21.00 12.15
CA THR A 170 -28.28 20.25 12.19
C THR A 170 -28.05 18.79 12.58
N ALA A 171 -29.07 18.15 13.16
CA ALA A 171 -29.04 16.72 13.50
C ALA A 171 -28.82 15.81 12.27
N THR A 172 -29.32 16.21 11.09
CA THR A 172 -29.08 15.49 9.82
C THR A 172 -27.63 15.57 9.39
N GLN A 173 -27.01 16.75 9.53
CA GLN A 173 -25.59 16.94 9.25
C GLN A 173 -24.70 16.19 10.25
N ALA A 174 -25.09 16.13 11.53
CA ALA A 174 -24.39 15.35 12.54
C ALA A 174 -24.33 13.85 12.24
N LYS A 175 -25.26 13.31 11.42
CA LYS A 175 -25.25 11.90 11.00
C LYS A 175 -24.38 11.63 9.76
N THR A 176 -24.21 12.60 8.88
CA THR A 176 -23.65 12.39 7.53
C THR A 176 -22.28 13.03 7.34
N LEU A 177 -22.04 14.21 7.94
CA LEU A 177 -20.77 14.93 7.80
C LEU A 177 -19.58 14.21 8.43
N PRO A 178 -19.68 13.50 9.58
CA PRO A 178 -18.55 12.76 10.13
C PRO A 178 -17.93 11.77 9.15
N GLY A 179 -18.74 11.01 8.41
CA GLY A 179 -18.25 10.08 7.39
C GLY A 179 -17.50 10.79 6.25
N ARG A 180 -18.01 11.95 5.81
CA ARG A 180 -17.32 12.77 4.79
C ARG A 180 -16.01 13.35 5.31
N LEU A 181 -15.98 13.79 6.57
CA LEU A 181 -14.76 14.27 7.22
C LEU A 181 -13.75 13.13 7.38
N GLN A 182 -14.18 11.91 7.69
CA GLN A 182 -13.31 10.74 7.75
C GLN A 182 -12.69 10.42 6.39
N ALA A 183 -13.48 10.47 5.31
CA ALA A 183 -12.94 10.33 3.95
C ALA A 183 -11.92 11.44 3.63
N ARG A 184 -12.24 12.70 3.92
CA ARG A 184 -11.31 13.84 3.72
C ARG A 184 -10.02 13.68 4.51
N LEU A 185 -10.10 13.27 5.77
CA LEU A 185 -8.95 12.98 6.63
C LEU A 185 -8.09 11.87 6.03
N THR A 186 -8.72 10.79 5.58
CA THR A 186 -8.05 9.66 4.92
C THR A 186 -7.28 10.14 3.69
N HIS A 187 -7.91 10.89 2.78
CA HIS A 187 -7.24 11.44 1.60
C HIS A 187 -6.13 12.45 1.95
N ALA A 188 -6.31 13.28 2.99
CA ALA A 188 -5.27 14.18 3.45
C ALA A 188 -4.02 13.41 3.93
N CYS A 189 -4.21 12.29 4.64
CA CYS A 189 -3.14 11.40 5.05
C CYS A 189 -2.49 10.69 3.84
N LEU A 190 -3.29 10.12 2.94
CA LEU A 190 -2.79 9.45 1.73
C LEU A 190 -2.00 10.39 0.84
N LYS A 191 -2.39 11.67 0.73
CA LYS A 191 -1.60 12.67 0.01
C LYS A 191 -0.19 12.81 0.57
N ILE A 192 -0.02 12.74 1.89
CA ILE A 192 1.31 12.79 2.53
C ILE A 192 2.10 11.52 2.22
N ILE A 193 1.45 10.35 2.36
CA ILE A 193 2.10 9.04 2.22
C ILE A 193 2.49 8.72 0.77
N LEU A 194 1.64 9.10 -0.19
CA LEU A 194 1.83 8.78 -1.62
C LEU A 194 2.72 9.81 -2.34
N GLU A 195 3.02 10.96 -1.73
CA GLU A 195 3.87 11.99 -2.32
C GLU A 195 5.26 11.45 -2.76
N PRO A 196 5.98 10.64 -1.96
CA PRO A 196 7.25 10.06 -2.41
C PRO A 196 7.09 9.06 -3.57
N ILE A 197 5.97 8.32 -3.61
CA ILE A 197 5.65 7.41 -4.73
C ILE A 197 5.43 8.22 -6.00
N LYS A 198 4.65 9.31 -5.94
CA LYS A 198 4.43 10.20 -7.10
C LYS A 198 5.75 10.74 -7.65
N LYS A 199 6.62 11.24 -6.78
CA LYS A 199 7.96 11.72 -7.17
C LYS A 199 8.81 10.63 -7.80
N ALA A 200 8.79 9.42 -7.24
CA ALA A 200 9.53 8.28 -7.77
C ALA A 200 8.93 7.73 -9.09
N GLY A 201 7.65 7.99 -9.34
CA GLY A 201 7.01 7.76 -10.63
C GLY A 201 7.45 8.77 -11.69
N GLU A 202 7.79 10.01 -11.31
CA GLU A 202 8.26 11.10 -12.19
C GLU A 202 9.79 11.14 -12.40
N ARG A 203 10.56 10.67 -11.42
CA ARG A 203 12.01 10.56 -11.48
C ARG A 203 12.45 9.24 -10.87
N ALA A 204 13.23 8.46 -11.62
CA ALA A 204 13.71 7.19 -11.13
C ALA A 204 14.58 7.35 -9.87
N VAL A 205 14.37 6.44 -8.91
CA VAL A 205 15.11 6.36 -7.66
C VAL A 205 16.03 5.14 -7.65
N PRO A 206 17.27 5.26 -7.17
CA PRO A 206 18.16 4.11 -7.08
C PRO A 206 17.65 3.14 -6.01
N MET A 207 17.53 1.86 -6.35
CA MET A 207 17.33 0.80 -5.37
C MET A 207 18.38 -0.30 -5.54
N VAL A 208 18.79 -0.88 -4.42
CA VAL A 208 19.82 -1.91 -4.35
C VAL A 208 19.20 -3.21 -3.85
N ASN A 209 19.33 -4.30 -4.59
CA ASN A 209 18.82 -5.59 -4.15
C ASN A 209 19.75 -6.28 -3.15
N TYR A 210 19.36 -7.46 -2.66
CA TYR A 210 20.17 -8.25 -1.72
C TYR A 210 21.59 -8.55 -2.22
N ARG A 211 21.79 -8.69 -3.54
CA ARG A 211 23.11 -8.97 -4.16
C ARG A 211 24.00 -7.73 -4.30
N GLY A 212 23.52 -6.55 -3.92
CA GLY A 212 24.24 -5.29 -4.11
C GLY A 212 24.05 -4.69 -5.51
N GLU A 213 23.17 -5.24 -6.33
CA GLU A 213 22.93 -4.73 -7.68
C GLU A 213 22.01 -3.51 -7.61
N LYS A 214 22.50 -2.38 -8.13
CA LYS A 214 21.76 -1.12 -8.18
C LYS A 214 20.96 -1.01 -9.46
N ARG A 215 19.68 -0.65 -9.35
CA ARG A 215 18.77 -0.37 -10.48
C ARG A 215 18.04 0.96 -10.27
N MET A 216 17.81 1.70 -11.35
CA MET A 216 17.02 2.92 -11.33
C MET A 216 15.53 2.55 -11.46
N ASN A 217 14.74 2.78 -10.41
CA ASN A 217 13.36 2.32 -10.31
C ASN A 217 12.39 3.47 -10.49
N ARG A 218 11.41 3.28 -11.37
CA ARG A 218 10.21 4.13 -11.51
C ARG A 218 9.07 3.51 -10.74
N VAL A 219 8.63 4.18 -9.68
CA VAL A 219 7.69 3.61 -8.72
C VAL A 219 6.27 4.12 -9.00
N PHE A 220 5.31 3.22 -9.15
CA PHE A 220 3.90 3.59 -9.37
C PHE A 220 2.97 2.75 -8.51
N LEU A 221 1.86 3.33 -8.06
CA LEU A 221 0.81 2.58 -7.39
C LEU A 221 0.07 1.71 -8.41
N ALA A 222 0.22 0.39 -8.32
CA ALA A 222 -0.36 -0.56 -9.26
C ALA A 222 -1.70 -1.13 -8.80
N GLY A 223 -1.96 -1.13 -7.50
CA GLY A 223 -3.22 -1.63 -6.96
C GLY A 223 -3.32 -1.46 -5.45
N TRP A 224 -4.57 -1.54 -4.97
CA TRP A 224 -4.91 -1.50 -3.56
C TRP A 224 -5.79 -2.69 -3.19
N ILE A 225 -5.29 -3.57 -2.34
CA ILE A 225 -5.99 -4.75 -1.83
C ILE A 225 -6.85 -4.29 -0.65
N SER A 226 -8.17 -4.31 -0.83
CA SER A 226 -9.13 -3.81 0.16
C SER A 226 -10.47 -4.47 -0.02
N ASP A 227 -11.22 -4.57 1.07
CA ASP A 227 -12.61 -5.01 1.04
C ASP A 227 -13.54 -3.91 0.53
N LYS A 228 -14.86 -4.16 0.50
CA LYS A 228 -15.79 -3.22 -0.09
C LYS A 228 -15.91 -1.90 0.69
N GLU A 229 -15.86 -1.94 2.02
CA GLU A 229 -16.02 -0.77 2.87
C GLU A 229 -14.79 0.14 2.74
N GLU A 230 -13.61 -0.46 2.74
CA GLU A 230 -12.34 0.24 2.52
C GLU A 230 -12.25 0.82 1.12
N GLN A 231 -12.65 0.09 0.07
CA GLN A 231 -12.69 0.64 -1.28
C GLN A 231 -13.62 1.86 -1.36
N ASN A 232 -14.77 1.83 -0.67
CA ASN A 232 -15.66 2.98 -0.61
C ASN A 232 -15.01 4.16 0.11
N LEU A 233 -14.29 3.93 1.21
CA LEU A 233 -13.55 4.97 1.91
C LEU A 233 -12.47 5.60 1.01
N LEU A 234 -11.69 4.78 0.31
CA LEU A 234 -10.62 5.21 -0.62
C LEU A 234 -11.16 5.97 -1.84
N ALA A 235 -12.35 5.61 -2.31
CA ALA A 235 -13.02 6.29 -3.41
C ALA A 235 -13.92 7.46 -2.95
N ALA A 236 -13.98 7.73 -1.64
CA ALA A 236 -14.90 8.70 -1.02
C ALA A 236 -16.39 8.48 -1.37
N LEU A 237 -16.79 7.21 -1.49
CA LEU A 237 -18.15 6.78 -1.79
C LEU A 237 -18.96 6.45 -0.53
N GLY A 238 -20.28 6.49 -0.66
CA GLY A 238 -21.20 6.06 0.39
C GLY A 238 -21.22 4.53 0.56
N ALA A 239 -21.79 4.08 1.67
CA ALA A 239 -22.09 2.67 1.86
C ALA A 239 -23.02 2.17 0.73
N ASN A 240 -22.86 0.90 0.34
CA ASN A 240 -23.61 0.25 -0.75
C ASN A 240 -23.42 0.87 -2.15
N SER A 241 -22.44 1.77 -2.36
CA SER A 241 -22.07 2.25 -3.69
C SER A 241 -21.11 1.28 -4.38
N CYS A 242 -21.11 1.21 -5.71
CA CYS A 242 -20.09 0.49 -6.48
C CYS A 242 -18.89 1.40 -6.81
N THR A 243 -17.68 0.87 -6.75
CA THR A 243 -16.42 1.60 -7.04
C THR A 243 -16.07 1.57 -8.52
N GLY A 244 -16.72 0.70 -9.30
CA GLY A 244 -16.45 0.52 -10.72
C GLY A 244 -17.65 0.70 -11.65
N CYS A 245 -18.86 0.94 -11.14
CA CYS A 245 -20.04 1.20 -11.98
C CYS A 245 -21.01 2.18 -11.29
N GLU A 246 -22.02 2.60 -12.04
CA GLU A 246 -23.07 3.52 -11.58
C GLU A 246 -24.36 2.79 -11.18
N ALA A 247 -24.27 1.48 -10.91
CA ALA A 247 -25.43 0.66 -10.59
C ALA A 247 -26.08 1.10 -9.27
N GLU A 248 -27.40 1.27 -9.30
CA GLU A 248 -28.22 1.47 -8.12
C GLU A 248 -28.79 0.16 -7.60
N THR A 249 -29.39 0.19 -6.41
CA THR A 249 -30.03 -0.99 -5.79
C THR A 249 -31.04 -1.66 -6.72
N ASN A 250 -31.76 -0.88 -7.55
CA ASN A 250 -32.77 -1.39 -8.47
C ASN A 250 -32.16 -2.09 -9.71
N ASP A 251 -30.88 -1.86 -10.00
CA ASP A 251 -30.17 -2.49 -11.11
C ASP A 251 -29.60 -3.87 -10.71
N LEU A 252 -29.54 -4.16 -9.40
CA LEU A 252 -29.02 -5.43 -8.89
C LEU A 252 -29.92 -6.60 -9.32
N GLY A 253 -29.33 -7.59 -9.97
CA GLY A 253 -30.06 -8.74 -10.53
C GLY A 253 -30.60 -8.52 -11.94
N SER A 254 -30.37 -7.34 -12.54
CA SER A 254 -30.64 -7.12 -13.95
C SER A 254 -29.75 -8.01 -14.83
N PRO A 255 -30.28 -8.59 -15.92
CA PRO A 255 -29.49 -9.34 -16.89
C PRO A 255 -28.59 -8.42 -17.74
N GLN A 256 -28.78 -7.10 -17.66
CA GLN A 256 -28.01 -6.12 -18.41
C GLN A 256 -26.83 -5.60 -17.57
N PRO A 257 -25.59 -5.69 -18.06
CA PRO A 257 -24.45 -5.17 -17.33
C PRO A 257 -24.53 -3.64 -17.22
N CYS A 258 -24.33 -3.13 -16.00
CA CYS A 258 -24.26 -1.69 -15.77
C CYS A 258 -22.97 -1.10 -16.39
N GLN A 259 -23.02 0.16 -16.81
CA GLN A 259 -21.85 0.82 -17.39
C GLN A 259 -20.74 0.97 -16.35
N VAL A 260 -19.51 0.62 -16.77
CA VAL A 260 -18.32 0.76 -15.94
C VAL A 260 -17.95 2.24 -15.88
N SER A 261 -17.89 2.81 -14.68
CA SER A 261 -17.39 4.17 -14.49
C SER A 261 -15.87 4.16 -14.63
N ILE A 262 -15.31 5.07 -15.43
CA ILE A 262 -13.86 5.15 -15.73
C ILE A 262 -13.07 5.70 -14.51
N LEU A 263 -13.56 5.50 -13.28
CA LEU A 263 -12.86 5.95 -12.07
C LEU A 263 -11.61 5.12 -11.76
N ASN A 264 -11.41 3.97 -12.41
CA ASN A 264 -10.16 3.19 -12.31
C ASN A 264 -8.94 3.92 -12.91
N ASN A 265 -9.10 5.02 -13.65
CA ASN A 265 -7.99 5.86 -14.12
C ASN A 265 -7.58 6.95 -13.12
N ALA A 266 -8.33 7.18 -12.04
CA ALA A 266 -8.07 8.27 -11.10
C ALA A 266 -6.94 8.00 -10.09
N TYR A 267 -6.43 6.77 -10.01
CA TYR A 267 -5.26 6.43 -9.18
C TYR A 267 -3.91 6.71 -9.89
N ILE A 268 -3.93 7.25 -11.11
CA ILE A 268 -2.77 7.39 -12.00
C ILE A 268 -2.53 8.84 -12.51
N SER A 269 -3.17 9.87 -11.94
CA SER A 269 -2.86 11.29 -12.26
C SER A 269 -2.35 12.10 -11.05
#